data_AF-A0A1J3ELM4-F1
#
_entry.id   AF-A0A1J3ELM4-F1
#
_cell.length_a   1.000
_cell.length_b   1.000
_cell.length_c   1.000
_cell.angle_alpha   90.00
_cell.angle_beta   90.00
_cell.angle_gamma   90.00
#
_symmetry.space_group_name_H-M   'P 1'
#
loop_
_entity.id
_entity.type
_entity.pdbx_description
1 polymer ?
#
loop_
_entity_poly.entity_id
_entity_poly.type
_entity_poly.pdbx_seq_one_letter_code
_entity_poly.pdbx_strand_id
1 'polypeptide(L)'
;MLQTDFHPAYDSNGMVELNEPVPFRLTRNIEGLFSHFGVEGPLMSNMCSASQAVFSSKQKEHIRYQLAMFFRDELLSWFGRRPLGVPIPPVAGIATLSSAELKHKVNSNVNDVIGRIKGIAPQYYSEEDENSVEPPQSVQRGVNELVEAALSPRNLCMMDPTWHPWF
;
A
#
# COMPACT_ATOMS: atom_id res chain seq x y z
N MET A 1 9.51 12.97 -7.91
CA MET A 1 9.80 11.71 -8.64
C MET A 1 8.48 11.23 -9.24
N LEU A 2 8.47 10.78 -10.49
CA LEU A 2 7.26 10.29 -11.17
C LEU A 2 7.42 8.79 -11.38
N GLN A 3 6.42 8.00 -10.99
CA GLN A 3 6.34 6.57 -11.28
C GLN A 3 5.37 6.35 -12.43
N THR A 4 5.83 5.73 -13.51
CA THR A 4 5.04 5.51 -14.74
C THR A 4 4.27 4.20 -14.72
N ASP A 5 4.80 3.18 -14.03
CA ASP A 5 4.20 1.86 -13.96
C ASP A 5 3.47 1.68 -12.62
N PHE A 6 2.18 1.99 -12.63
CA PHE A 6 1.30 1.84 -11.47
C PHE A 6 0.26 0.75 -11.72
N HIS A 7 0.63 -0.49 -11.39
CA HIS A 7 -0.25 -1.66 -11.50
C HIS A 7 -0.26 -2.41 -10.17
N PRO A 8 -1.38 -2.46 -9.44
CA PRO A 8 -1.49 -3.28 -8.23
C PRO A 8 -1.31 -4.76 -8.56
N ALA A 9 -0.61 -5.49 -7.70
CA ALA A 9 -0.58 -6.94 -7.73
C ALA A 9 -1.82 -7.50 -7.01
N TYR A 10 -2.41 -8.56 -7.56
CA TYR A 10 -3.57 -9.23 -6.99
C TYR A 10 -3.30 -10.73 -6.87
N ASP A 11 -3.76 -11.31 -5.76
CA ASP A 11 -3.77 -12.76 -5.58
C ASP A 11 -4.85 -13.44 -6.46
N SER A 12 -4.94 -14.77 -6.39
CA SER A 12 -5.98 -15.55 -7.09
C SER A 12 -7.41 -15.18 -6.70
N ASN A 13 -7.60 -14.56 -5.53
CA ASN A 13 -8.88 -14.11 -5.02
C ASN A 13 -9.20 -12.65 -5.38
N GLY A 14 -8.32 -11.93 -6.07
CA GLY A 14 -8.50 -10.51 -6.36
C GLY A 14 -8.32 -9.61 -5.13
N MET A 15 -7.53 -10.05 -4.15
CA MET A 15 -7.09 -9.24 -3.02
C MET A 15 -5.72 -8.63 -3.33
N VAL A 16 -5.48 -7.39 -2.91
CA VAL A 16 -4.20 -6.71 -3.12
C VAL A 16 -3.08 -7.49 -2.43
N GLU A 17 -2.10 -7.91 -3.21
CA GLU A 17 -0.96 -8.72 -2.77
C GLU A 17 0.29 -7.84 -2.57
N LEU A 18 1.04 -8.08 -1.50
CA LEU A 18 2.29 -7.39 -1.18
C LEU A 18 3.40 -8.43 -0.99
N ASN A 19 3.91 -8.96 -2.10
CA ASN A 19 4.97 -9.97 -2.06
C ASN A 19 6.37 -9.39 -1.98
N GLU A 20 6.51 -8.07 -2.09
CA GLU A 20 7.82 -7.43 -2.03
C GLU A 20 8.32 -7.38 -0.57
N PRO A 21 9.54 -7.90 -0.28
CA PRO A 21 10.10 -7.85 1.07
C PRO A 21 10.42 -6.44 1.56
N VAL A 22 10.51 -5.44 0.67
CA VAL A 22 10.61 -4.03 1.03
C VAL A 22 9.27 -3.32 0.77
N PRO A 23 8.84 -2.40 1.65
CA PRO A 23 7.54 -1.73 1.51
C PRO A 23 7.51 -0.65 0.42
N PHE A 24 8.67 -0.06 0.12
CA PHE A 24 8.85 0.92 -0.95
C PHE A 24 10.33 1.02 -1.30
N ARG A 25 10.62 1.66 -2.44
CA ARG A 25 11.98 1.79 -2.96
C ARG A 25 12.75 2.89 -2.23
N LEU A 26 13.54 2.50 -1.23
CA LEU A 26 14.54 3.34 -0.57
C LEU A 26 15.84 2.54 -0.46
N THR A 27 16.64 2.63 -1.50
CA THR A 27 17.94 1.95 -1.62
C THR A 27 19.07 2.83 -1.10
N ARG A 28 20.25 2.25 -0.91
CA ARG A 28 21.44 2.97 -0.40
C ARG A 28 21.79 4.21 -1.24
N ASN A 29 21.61 4.22 -2.55
CA ASN A 29 21.94 5.40 -3.34
C ASN A 29 20.87 6.49 -3.22
N ILE A 30 19.59 6.12 -3.08
CA ILE A 30 18.52 7.08 -2.79
C ILE A 30 18.72 7.67 -1.39
N GLU A 31 19.04 6.84 -0.40
CA GLU A 31 19.41 7.29 0.95
C GLU A 31 20.63 8.20 0.91
N GLY A 32 21.68 7.83 0.18
CA GLY A 32 22.88 8.65 -0.01
C GLY A 32 22.59 9.99 -0.68
N LEU A 33 21.63 10.05 -1.61
CA LEU A 33 21.17 11.28 -2.24
C LEU A 33 20.43 12.19 -1.24
N PHE A 34 19.55 11.63 -0.42
CA PHE A 34 18.82 12.41 0.59
C PHE A 34 19.66 12.73 1.82
N SER A 35 20.72 11.95 2.09
CA SER A 35 21.40 11.83 3.39
C SER A 35 20.49 11.31 4.50
N HIS A 36 21.09 10.83 5.58
CA HIS A 36 20.38 10.40 6.79
C HIS A 36 19.44 11.49 7.33
N PHE A 37 19.90 12.74 7.33
CA PHE A 37 19.09 13.89 7.75
C PHE A 37 17.88 14.11 6.85
N GLY A 38 18.02 13.93 5.54
CA GLY A 38 16.92 14.08 4.59
C GLY A 38 15.85 12.99 4.73
N VAL A 39 16.28 11.77 5.07
CA VAL A 39 15.40 10.62 5.30
C VAL A 39 14.62 10.79 6.62
N GLU A 40 15.33 10.97 7.74
CA GLU A 40 14.68 11.05 9.06
C GLU A 40 13.88 12.33 9.28
N GLY A 41 14.27 13.44 8.63
CA GLY A 41 13.59 14.71 8.74
C GLY A 41 12.50 14.87 7.68
N PRO A 42 12.81 15.53 6.53
CA PRO A 42 11.82 15.87 5.52
C PRO A 42 11.01 14.68 4.96
N LEU A 43 11.66 13.55 4.63
CA LEU A 43 10.96 12.43 4.01
C LEU A 43 9.93 11.82 4.98
N MET A 44 10.36 11.43 6.18
CA MET A 44 9.47 10.87 7.20
C MET A 44 8.36 11.86 7.60
N SER A 45 8.69 13.13 7.84
CA SER A 45 7.69 14.14 8.21
C SER A 45 6.64 14.36 7.12
N ASN A 46 7.03 14.31 5.84
CA ASN A 46 6.11 14.43 4.72
C ASN A 46 5.22 13.19 4.58
N MET A 47 5.75 11.99 4.81
CA MET A 47 4.95 10.76 4.83
C MET A 47 3.90 10.77 5.95
N CYS A 48 4.28 11.21 7.15
CA CYS A 48 3.35 11.42 8.27
C CYS A 48 2.26 12.45 7.92
N SER A 49 2.65 13.59 7.35
CA SER A 49 1.71 14.66 6.99
C SER A 49 0.75 14.23 5.89
N ALA A 50 1.25 13.51 4.87
CA ALA A 50 0.45 13.00 3.76
C ALA A 50 -0.54 11.93 4.22
N SER A 51 -0.10 10.96 5.03
CA SER A 51 -0.98 9.92 5.58
C SER A 51 -2.06 10.52 6.48
N GLN A 52 -1.73 11.50 7.31
CA GLN A 52 -2.70 12.22 8.14
C GLN A 52 -3.70 13.01 7.30
N ALA A 53 -3.26 13.67 6.23
CA ALA A 53 -4.13 14.43 5.34
C ALA A 53 -5.16 13.53 4.65
N VAL A 54 -4.73 12.34 4.20
CA VAL A 54 -5.60 11.32 3.58
C VAL A 54 -6.58 10.73 4.59
N PHE A 55 -6.16 10.56 5.84
CA PHE A 55 -6.99 9.99 6.91
C PHE A 55 -7.86 11.02 7.65
N SER A 56 -7.72 12.31 7.35
CA SER A 56 -8.54 13.37 7.96
C SER A 56 -10.03 13.09 7.77
N SER A 57 -10.83 13.34 8.83
CA SER A 57 -12.29 13.08 8.85
C SER A 57 -13.02 13.66 7.63
N LYS A 58 -12.55 14.81 7.11
CA LYS A 58 -13.13 15.45 5.91
C LYS A 58 -12.83 14.70 4.61
N GLN A 59 -11.67 14.06 4.48
CA GLN A 59 -11.18 13.49 3.23
C GLN A 59 -11.37 11.96 3.15
N LYS A 60 -11.48 11.30 4.31
CA LYS A 60 -11.57 9.84 4.43
C LYS A 60 -12.66 9.23 3.55
N GLU A 61 -13.85 9.83 3.53
CA GLU A 61 -14.97 9.33 2.70
C GLU A 61 -14.69 9.51 1.21
N HIS A 62 -14.12 10.65 0.80
CA HIS A 62 -13.78 10.88 -0.61
C HIS A 62 -12.77 9.85 -1.14
N ILE A 63 -11.72 9.57 -0.36
CA ILE A 63 -10.72 8.55 -0.71
C ILE A 63 -11.35 7.16 -0.76
N ARG A 64 -12.26 6.84 0.17
CA ARG A 64 -12.99 5.57 0.16
C ARG A 64 -13.76 5.38 -1.15
N TYR A 65 -14.49 6.40 -1.61
CA TYR A 65 -15.23 6.33 -2.88
C TYR A 65 -14.31 6.25 -4.09
N GLN A 66 -13.21 7.00 -4.12
CA GLN A 66 -12.22 6.94 -5.20
C GLN A 66 -11.56 5.56 -5.29
N LEU A 67 -11.14 4.99 -4.16
CA LEU A 67 -10.60 3.63 -4.11
C LEU A 67 -11.65 2.59 -4.53
N ALA A 68 -12.91 2.76 -4.14
CA ALA A 68 -13.97 1.84 -4.53
C ALA A 68 -14.20 1.83 -6.05
N MET A 69 -14.20 3.00 -6.70
CA MET A 69 -14.29 3.09 -8.16
C MET A 69 -13.05 2.48 -8.83
N PHE A 70 -11.85 2.81 -8.34
CA PHE A 70 -10.59 2.27 -8.85
C PHE A 70 -10.56 0.73 -8.78
N PHE A 71 -10.79 0.15 -7.59
CA PHE A 71 -10.77 -1.31 -7.42
C PHE A 71 -11.87 -2.02 -8.20
N ARG A 72 -13.05 -1.40 -8.38
CA ARG A 72 -14.09 -1.98 -9.21
C ARG A 72 -13.60 -2.18 -10.64
N ASP A 73 -13.04 -1.13 -11.24
CA ASP A 73 -12.62 -1.16 -12.65
C ASP A 73 -11.36 -2.02 -12.83
N GLU A 74 -10.42 -1.96 -11.88
CA GLU A 74 -9.23 -2.81 -11.87
C GLU A 74 -9.55 -4.29 -11.70
N LEU A 75 -10.46 -4.67 -10.79
CA LEU A 75 -10.85 -6.08 -10.61
C LEU A 75 -11.56 -6.62 -11.85
N LEU A 76 -12.45 -5.83 -12.46
CA LEU A 76 -13.10 -6.22 -13.72
C LEU A 76 -12.07 -6.43 -14.83
N SER A 77 -11.08 -5.55 -14.94
CA SER A 77 -9.96 -5.67 -15.87
C SER A 77 -9.11 -6.92 -15.57
N TRP A 78 -8.73 -7.13 -14.30
CA TRP A 78 -7.91 -8.25 -13.83
C TRP A 78 -8.54 -9.60 -14.09
N PHE A 79 -9.80 -9.82 -13.66
CA PHE A 79 -10.52 -11.06 -13.94
C PHE A 79 -10.84 -11.25 -15.44
N GLY A 80 -10.82 -10.15 -16.20
CA GLY A 80 -10.91 -10.16 -17.66
C GLY A 80 -9.61 -10.53 -18.38
N ARG A 81 -8.45 -10.47 -17.72
CA ARG A 81 -7.15 -10.88 -18.30
C ARG A 81 -7.15 -12.38 -18.52
N ARG A 82 -7.17 -12.81 -19.78
CA ARG A 82 -7.03 -14.22 -20.16
C ARG A 82 -5.57 -14.54 -20.48
N PRO A 83 -5.04 -15.71 -20.09
CA PRO A 83 -3.72 -16.15 -20.53
C PRO A 83 -3.68 -16.20 -22.07
N LEU A 84 -2.63 -15.65 -22.67
CA LEU A 84 -2.39 -15.73 -24.11
C LEU A 84 -2.28 -17.21 -24.51
N GLY A 85 -3.17 -17.68 -25.40
CA GLY A 85 -3.07 -19.02 -26.01
C GLY A 85 -4.24 -19.99 -25.78
N VAL A 86 -5.32 -19.59 -25.07
CA VAL A 86 -6.50 -20.47 -24.85
C VAL A 86 -7.62 -20.16 -25.86
N PRO A 87 -8.11 -21.14 -26.65
CA PRO A 87 -9.18 -20.94 -27.62
C PRO A 87 -10.52 -20.53 -26.96
N ILE A 88 -11.27 -19.70 -27.67
CA ILE A 88 -12.54 -19.10 -27.26
C ILE A 88 -13.67 -20.15 -27.32
N PRO A 89 -14.39 -20.48 -26.22
CA PRO A 89 -15.73 -21.03 -26.32
C PRO A 89 -16.71 -19.90 -26.67
N PRO A 90 -17.72 -20.10 -27.53
CA PRO A 90 -18.49 -19.01 -28.14
C PRO A 90 -19.43 -18.24 -27.19
N VAL A 91 -19.46 -18.55 -25.88
CA VAL A 91 -20.53 -18.11 -24.96
C VAL A 91 -20.04 -17.62 -23.59
N ALA A 92 -18.74 -17.67 -23.28
CA ALA A 92 -18.23 -17.20 -21.98
C ALA A 92 -17.71 -15.75 -22.07
N GLY A 93 -18.62 -14.80 -22.31
CA GLY A 93 -18.37 -13.37 -22.19
C GLY A 93 -18.46 -12.92 -20.72
N ILE A 94 -17.45 -12.18 -20.23
CA ILE A 94 -17.53 -11.23 -19.10
C ILE A 94 -18.29 -11.70 -17.84
N ALA A 95 -18.16 -12.96 -17.43
CA ALA A 95 -18.90 -13.47 -16.27
C ALA A 95 -18.12 -14.55 -15.51
N THR A 96 -17.49 -14.16 -14.39
CA THR A 96 -17.14 -15.13 -13.32
C THR A 96 -17.45 -14.61 -11.92
N LEU A 97 -17.59 -13.29 -11.71
CA LEU A 97 -17.95 -12.73 -10.41
C LEU A 97 -19.39 -12.24 -10.43
N SER A 98 -20.19 -12.71 -9.48
CA SER A 98 -21.48 -12.09 -9.20
C SER A 98 -21.29 -10.64 -8.74
N SER A 99 -22.30 -9.81 -8.97
CA SER A 99 -22.26 -8.40 -8.54
C SER A 99 -22.06 -8.26 -7.02
N ALA A 100 -22.59 -9.20 -6.23
CA ALA A 100 -22.41 -9.24 -4.78
C ALA A 100 -20.95 -9.58 -4.38
N GLU A 101 -20.34 -10.58 -5.03
CA GLU A 101 -18.94 -10.94 -4.78
C GLU A 101 -17.98 -9.83 -5.18
N LEU A 102 -18.21 -9.18 -6.33
CA LEU A 102 -17.41 -8.03 -6.75
C LEU A 102 -17.49 -6.91 -5.72
N LYS A 103 -18.71 -6.56 -5.28
CA LYS A 103 -18.90 -5.53 -4.25
C LYS A 103 -18.19 -5.90 -2.94
N HIS A 104 -18.21 -7.16 -2.54
CA HIS A 104 -17.50 -7.63 -1.36
C HIS A 104 -15.98 -7.45 -1.52
N LYS A 105 -15.39 -7.94 -2.61
CA LYS A 105 -13.94 -7.83 -2.89
C LYS A 105 -13.47 -6.38 -2.95
N VAL A 106 -14.25 -5.50 -3.61
CA VAL A 106 -13.97 -4.06 -3.64
C VAL A 106 -13.95 -3.48 -2.22
N ASN A 107 -14.96 -3.74 -1.41
CA ASN A 107 -15.01 -3.21 -0.05
C ASN A 107 -13.89 -3.75 0.84
N SER A 108 -13.53 -5.03 0.67
CA SER A 108 -12.41 -5.63 1.40
C SER A 108 -11.09 -4.94 1.06
N ASN A 109 -10.75 -4.81 -0.23
CA ASN A 109 -9.54 -4.12 -0.67
C ASN A 109 -9.49 -2.66 -0.20
N VAL A 110 -10.62 -1.94 -0.27
CA VAL A 110 -10.72 -0.55 0.24
C VAL A 110 -10.43 -0.51 1.75
N ASN A 111 -11.04 -1.40 2.53
CA ASN A 111 -10.82 -1.45 3.97
C ASN A 111 -9.36 -1.80 4.30
N ASP A 112 -8.74 -2.72 3.57
CA ASP A 112 -7.35 -3.12 3.76
C ASP A 112 -6.38 -1.96 3.44
N VAL A 113 -6.62 -1.19 2.38
CA VAL A 113 -5.82 0.00 2.07
C VAL A 113 -6.00 1.09 3.13
N ILE A 114 -7.24 1.39 3.52
CA ILE A 114 -7.53 2.40 4.55
C ILE A 114 -6.93 1.99 5.91
N GLY A 115 -7.00 0.70 6.26
CA GLY A 115 -6.39 0.15 7.47
C GLY A 115 -4.88 0.35 7.49
N ARG A 116 -4.21 0.09 6.36
CA ARG A 116 -2.77 0.34 6.21
C ARG A 116 -2.41 1.82 6.35
N ILE A 117 -3.16 2.72 5.69
CA ILE A 117 -2.95 4.17 5.79
C ILE A 117 -3.14 4.64 7.24
N LYS A 118 -4.11 4.07 7.97
CA LYS A 118 -4.30 4.36 9.40
C LYS A 118 -3.10 3.91 10.24
N GLY A 119 -2.49 2.76 9.92
CA GLY A 119 -1.33 2.24 10.65
C GLY A 119 -0.09 3.14 10.55
N ILE A 120 0.11 3.80 9.41
CA ILE A 120 1.23 4.73 9.18
C ILE A 120 0.92 6.17 9.61
N ALA A 121 -0.35 6.55 9.68
CA ALA A 121 -0.75 7.88 10.08
C ALA A 121 -0.36 8.12 11.56
N PRO A 122 0.08 9.34 11.92
CA PRO A 122 0.33 9.71 13.31
C PRO A 122 -0.88 9.40 14.19
N GLN A 123 -0.70 8.47 15.14
CA GLN A 123 -1.75 8.09 16.08
C GLN A 123 -1.69 9.00 17.30
N TYR A 124 -2.81 9.64 17.61
CA TYR A 124 -3.01 10.32 18.88
C TYR A 124 -3.58 9.30 19.86
N TYR A 125 -2.82 8.95 20.90
CA TYR A 125 -3.37 8.27 22.06
C TYR A 125 -4.24 9.27 22.82
N SER A 126 -5.51 8.96 23.03
CA SER A 126 -6.36 9.72 23.95
C SER A 126 -5.86 9.49 25.37
N GLU A 127 -5.83 10.56 26.18
CA GLU A 127 -5.42 10.54 27.60
C GLU A 127 -6.22 9.55 28.48
N GLU A 128 -7.32 8.98 27.96
CA GLU A 128 -8.18 8.00 28.65
C GLU A 128 -7.58 6.58 28.74
N ASP A 129 -6.46 6.31 28.05
CA ASP A 129 -5.71 5.03 28.09
C ASP A 129 -4.57 5.04 29.15
N GLU A 130 -4.71 5.86 30.20
CA GLU A 130 -3.79 5.99 31.34
C GLU A 130 -3.54 4.68 32.13
N ASN A 131 -4.32 3.63 31.88
CA ASN A 131 -4.11 2.31 32.48
C ASN A 131 -3.15 1.39 31.70
N SER A 132 -2.59 1.86 30.58
CA SER A 132 -1.56 1.11 29.84
C SER A 132 -0.17 1.38 30.43
N VAL A 133 0.54 0.31 30.79
CA VAL A 133 1.92 0.36 31.34
C VAL A 133 2.97 0.56 30.23
N GLU A 134 2.54 0.80 28.99
CA GLU A 134 3.45 0.94 27.86
C GLU A 134 4.04 2.35 27.78
N PRO A 135 5.34 2.48 27.45
CA PRO A 135 5.97 3.77 27.27
C PRO A 135 5.31 4.55 26.11
N PRO A 136 5.30 5.89 26.16
CA PRO A 136 4.75 6.71 25.09
C PRO A 136 5.43 6.38 23.76
N GLN A 137 4.62 6.01 22.77
CA GLN A 137 5.12 5.64 21.44
C GLN A 137 5.30 6.88 20.56
N SER A 138 6.29 6.85 19.67
CA SER A 138 6.52 7.94 18.73
C SER A 138 5.34 8.10 17.76
N VAL A 139 4.90 9.34 17.54
CA VAL A 139 3.90 9.68 16.52
C VAL A 139 4.33 9.32 15.10
N GLN A 140 5.64 9.10 14.88
CA GLN A 140 6.21 8.69 13.60
C GLN A 140 6.50 7.19 13.51
N ARG A 141 6.13 6.40 14.53
CA ARG A 141 6.46 4.97 14.64
C ARG A 141 6.16 4.19 13.36
N GLY A 142 4.93 4.32 12.84
CA GLY A 142 4.53 3.57 11.64
C GLY A 142 5.35 3.90 10.40
N VAL A 143 5.76 5.17 10.22
CA VAL A 143 6.63 5.57 9.11
C VAL A 143 8.07 5.10 9.35
N ASN A 144 8.55 5.18 10.59
CA ASN A 144 9.90 4.70 10.94
C ASN A 144 10.05 3.20 10.64
N GLU A 145 9.09 2.38 11.06
CA GLU A 145 9.08 0.94 10.79
C GLU A 145 9.15 0.64 9.28
N LEU A 146 8.48 1.44 8.44
CA LEU A 146 8.57 1.29 6.98
C LEU A 146 9.94 1.70 6.42
N VAL A 147 10.54 2.78 6.92
CA VAL A 147 11.87 3.24 6.48
C VAL A 147 12.93 2.20 6.86
N GLU A 148 12.90 1.71 8.09
CA GLU A 148 13.79 0.64 8.56
C GLU A 148 13.64 -0.63 7.71
N ALA A 149 12.40 -1.04 7.41
CA ALA A 149 12.15 -2.19 6.57
C ALA A 149 12.62 -2.00 5.11
N ALA A 150 12.54 -0.78 4.57
CA ALA A 150 12.99 -0.46 3.22
C ALA A 150 14.52 -0.42 3.08
N LEU A 151 15.22 0.06 4.12
CA LEU A 151 16.69 0.15 4.17
C LEU A 151 17.37 -1.14 4.65
N SER A 152 16.62 -2.07 5.24
CA SER A 152 17.14 -3.32 5.78
C SER A 152 17.89 -4.13 4.71
N PRO A 153 19.21 -4.38 4.87
CA PRO A 153 19.98 -5.19 3.92
C PRO A 153 19.42 -6.61 3.78
N ARG A 154 18.80 -7.14 4.84
CA ARG A 154 18.12 -8.45 4.83
C ARG A 154 16.90 -8.46 3.91
N ASN A 155 16.13 -7.37 3.89
CA ASN A 155 14.96 -7.27 3.01
C ASN A 155 15.39 -6.98 1.57
N LEU A 156 16.35 -6.07 1.39
CA LEU A 156 16.89 -5.71 0.08
C LEU A 156 17.54 -6.89 -0.64
N CYS A 157 18.25 -7.78 0.07
CA CYS A 157 18.89 -8.94 -0.57
C CYS A 157 17.89 -10.04 -0.99
N MET A 158 16.64 -9.98 -0.53
CA MET A 158 15.56 -10.87 -0.96
C MET A 158 14.81 -10.35 -2.20
N MET A 159 15.07 -9.11 -2.63
CA MET A 159 14.50 -8.56 -3.86
C MET A 159 15.10 -9.22 -5.10
N ASP A 160 14.31 -9.33 -6.16
CA ASP A 160 14.79 -9.81 -7.45
C ASP A 160 15.92 -8.91 -8.00
N PRO A 161 16.98 -9.46 -8.64
CA PRO A 161 18.05 -8.66 -9.20
C PRO A 161 17.59 -7.61 -10.22
N THR A 162 16.50 -7.83 -10.95
CA THR A 162 15.93 -6.85 -11.88
C THR A 162 15.28 -5.66 -11.17
N TRP A 163 15.00 -5.79 -9.87
CA TRP A 163 14.63 -4.66 -9.04
C TRP A 163 15.84 -3.80 -8.68
N HIS A 164 17.09 -4.23 -8.92
CA HIS A 164 18.32 -3.49 -8.63
C HIS A 164 18.44 -3.00 -7.17
N PRO A 165 18.39 -3.89 -6.16
CA PRO A 165 18.39 -3.50 -4.74
C PRO A 165 19.68 -2.81 -4.26
N TRP A 166 20.78 -2.96 -5.00
CA TRP A 166 22.03 -2.26 -4.74
C TRP A 166 22.03 -0.79 -5.20
N PHE A 167 21.02 -0.38 -6.00
CA PHE A 167 20.93 0.96 -6.58
C PHE A 167 19.73 1.74 -6.12
#